data_AF-A0A5M8RIJ3-F1
#
_entry.id   AF-A0A5M8RIJ3-F1
#
_cell.length_a   1.000
_cell.length_b   1.000
_cell.length_c   1.000
_cell.angle_alpha   90.00
_cell.angle_beta   90.00
_cell.angle_gamma   90.00
#
_symmetry.space_group_name_H-M   'P 1'
#
loop_
_entity.id
_entity.type
_entity.pdbx_description
1 polymer ?
#
loop_
_entity_poly.entity_id
_entity_poly.type
_entity_poly.pdbx_seq_one_letter_code
_entity_poly.pdbx_strand_id
1 'polypeptide(L)'
;MNVIKKIIVGFFTCLLTFLALIYLNLYRVGVIDEWNGTFLYGAFLFSYIPIMALIEYFIFNFIIKQFSFRFSVRVTLVTLLTVLVNSMIIYFQSKQILFTGMTAISTLVMSLILPFIKEKNRTEQ
;
A
#
# COMPACT_ATOMS: atom_id res chain seq x y z
N MET A 1 4.72 8.85 18.08
CA MET A 1 5.88 8.82 17.14
C MET A 1 5.88 7.59 16.22
N ASN A 2 5.62 6.37 16.71
CA ASN A 2 5.68 5.15 15.88
C ASN A 2 4.55 5.05 14.83
N VAL A 3 3.33 5.48 15.14
CA VAL A 3 2.19 5.44 14.19
C VAL A 3 2.40 6.41 13.03
N ILE A 4 2.82 7.66 13.32
CA ILE A 4 3.13 8.65 12.28
C ILE A 4 4.26 8.13 11.38
N LYS A 5 5.31 7.51 11.96
CA LYS A 5 6.38 6.88 11.18
C LYS A 5 5.84 5.75 10.29
N LYS A 6 4.94 4.89 10.80
CA LYS A 6 4.27 3.85 10.01
C LYS A 6 3.46 4.45 8.87
N ILE A 7 2.70 5.52 9.11
CA ILE A 7 1.93 6.23 8.06
C ILE A 7 2.86 6.75 6.96
N ILE A 8 3.91 7.49 7.33
CA ILE A 8 4.85 8.08 6.36
C ILE A 8 5.54 6.98 5.56
N VAL A 9 6.14 5.99 6.23
CA VAL A 9 6.87 4.93 5.54
C VAL A 9 5.93 4.09 4.69
N GLY A 10 4.74 3.74 5.19
CA GLY A 10 3.78 2.97 4.42
C GLY A 10 3.29 3.72 3.19
N PHE A 11 2.99 5.02 3.33
CA PHE A 11 2.58 5.87 2.21
C PHE A 11 3.65 5.89 1.11
N PHE A 12 4.89 6.23 1.46
CA PHE A 12 5.97 6.31 0.48
C PHE A 12 6.33 4.95 -0.11
N THR A 13 6.33 3.89 0.70
CA THR A 13 6.58 2.52 0.21
C THR A 13 5.54 2.13 -0.83
N CYS A 14 4.25 2.34 -0.54
CA CYS A 14 3.17 2.02 -1.45
C CYS A 14 3.25 2.88 -2.72
N LEU A 15 3.39 4.20 -2.57
CA LEU A 15 3.42 5.15 -3.69
C LEU A 15 4.61 4.88 -4.62
N LEU A 16 5.82 4.72 -4.07
CA LEU A 16 7.02 4.48 -4.87
C LEU A 16 6.97 3.13 -5.58
N THR A 17 6.50 2.08 -4.91
CA THR A 17 6.32 0.76 -5.54
C THR A 17 5.30 0.86 -6.68
N PHE A 18 4.18 1.55 -6.46
CA PHE A 18 3.14 1.73 -7.47
C PHE A 18 3.64 2.52 -8.68
N LEU A 19 4.32 3.65 -8.46
CA LEU A 19 4.89 4.46 -9.53
C LEU A 19 5.99 3.73 -10.30
N ALA A 20 6.83 2.95 -9.62
CA ALA A 20 7.81 2.10 -10.29
C ALA A 20 7.14 1.08 -11.22
N LEU A 21 6.03 0.47 -10.80
CA LEU A 21 5.28 -0.47 -11.63
C LEU A 21 4.61 0.22 -12.83
N ILE A 22 4.04 1.42 -12.64
CA ILE A 22 3.51 2.22 -13.76
C ILE A 22 4.63 2.55 -14.74
N TYR A 23 5.77 3.04 -14.25
CA TYR A 23 6.91 3.40 -15.08
C TYR A 23 7.40 2.21 -15.90
N LEU A 24 7.57 1.04 -15.28
CA LEU A 24 7.95 -0.19 -15.97
C LEU A 24 6.93 -0.61 -17.03
N ASN A 25 5.64 -0.42 -16.76
CA ASN A 25 4.58 -0.71 -17.73
C ASN A 25 4.60 0.27 -18.91
N LEU A 26 4.78 1.57 -18.67
CA LEU A 26 4.90 2.58 -19.72
C LEU A 26 6.13 2.33 -20.59
N TYR A 27 7.26 1.98 -19.97
CA TYR A 27 8.47 1.57 -20.68
C TYR A 27 8.23 0.34 -21.56
N ARG A 28 7.56 -0.69 -21.03
CA ARG A 28 7.22 -1.90 -21.78
C ARG A 28 6.31 -1.63 -22.97
N VAL A 29 5.35 -0.71 -22.84
CA VAL A 29 4.40 -0.37 -23.91
C VAL A 29 4.99 0.66 -24.89
N GLY A 30 6.13 1.28 -24.57
CA GLY A 30 6.83 2.19 -25.46
C GLY A 30 6.27 3.62 -25.50
N VAL A 31 5.49 4.02 -24.49
CA VAL A 31 4.79 5.32 -24.43
C VAL A 31 5.33 6.23 -23.32
N ILE A 32 6.57 6.01 -22.90
CA ILE A 32 7.17 6.73 -21.77
C ILE A 32 7.39 8.21 -22.08
N ASP A 33 7.76 8.54 -23.31
CA ASP A 33 8.04 9.91 -23.73
C ASP A 33 6.78 10.78 -23.71
N GLU A 34 5.62 10.19 -23.99
CA GLU A 34 4.30 10.83 -23.89
C GLU A 34 3.93 11.20 -22.44
N TRP A 35 4.51 10.49 -21.47
CA TRP A 35 4.23 10.67 -20.04
C TRP A 35 5.26 11.54 -19.32
N ASN A 36 6.38 11.93 -19.94
CA ASN A 36 7.47 12.64 -19.26
C ASN A 36 7.01 13.94 -18.57
N GLY A 37 6.08 14.69 -19.18
CA GLY A 37 5.54 15.93 -18.60
C GLY A 37 4.38 15.73 -17.61
N THR A 38 3.70 14.59 -17.66
CA THR A 38 2.47 14.32 -16.91
C THR A 38 2.65 13.27 -15.81
N PHE A 39 3.78 12.56 -15.78
CA PHE A 39 4.05 11.50 -14.81
C PHE A 39 4.00 12.01 -13.37
N LEU A 40 4.53 13.21 -13.14
CA LEU A 40 4.53 13.85 -11.82
C LEU A 40 3.11 14.25 -11.39
N TYR A 41 2.27 14.69 -12.33
CA TYR A 41 0.84 14.90 -12.09
C TYR A 41 0.11 13.58 -11.78
N GLY A 42 0.45 12.51 -12.51
CA GLY A 42 -0.02 11.15 -12.23
C GLY A 42 0.33 10.70 -10.81
N ALA A 43 1.53 11.02 -10.31
CA ALA A 43 1.93 10.71 -8.95
C ALA A 43 1.04 11.38 -7.88
N PHE A 44 0.65 12.64 -8.09
CA PHE A 44 -0.34 13.31 -7.23
C PHE A 44 -1.72 12.69 -7.38
N LEU A 45 -2.16 12.42 -8.60
CA LEU A 45 -3.49 11.86 -8.86
C LEU A 45 -3.63 10.47 -8.25
N PHE A 46 -2.59 9.64 -8.25
CA PHE A 46 -2.62 8.28 -7.70
C PHE A 46 -2.31 8.21 -6.20
N SER A 47 -2.03 9.32 -5.53
CA SER A 47 -1.72 9.32 -4.09
C SER A 47 -2.87 8.85 -3.22
N TYR A 48 -4.12 8.89 -3.71
CA TYR A 48 -5.27 8.35 -2.99
C TYR A 48 -5.17 6.84 -2.76
N ILE A 49 -4.49 6.09 -3.64
CA ILE A 49 -4.36 4.63 -3.53
C ILE A 49 -3.56 4.25 -2.26
N PRO A 50 -2.34 4.77 -2.04
CA PRO A 50 -1.63 4.61 -0.77
C PRO A 50 -2.42 5.06 0.46
N ILE A 51 -3.16 6.17 0.37
CA ILE A 51 -3.95 6.69 1.50
C ILE A 51 -5.04 5.69 1.88
N MET A 52 -5.80 5.21 0.89
CA MET A 52 -6.85 4.23 1.08
C MET A 52 -6.29 2.93 1.66
N ALA A 53 -5.17 2.45 1.12
CA ALA A 53 -4.50 1.23 1.59
C ALA A 53 -4.05 1.35 3.06
N LEU A 54 -3.54 2.51 3.46
CA LEU A 54 -3.17 2.76 4.85
C LEU A 54 -4.38 2.76 5.79
N ILE A 55 -5.47 3.43 5.39
CA ILE A 55 -6.71 3.47 6.18
C ILE A 55 -7.23 2.04 6.40
N GLU A 56 -7.34 1.25 5.34
CA GLU A 56 -7.75 -0.16 5.39
C GLU A 56 -6.82 -0.99 6.28
N TYR A 57 -5.50 -0.85 6.10
CA TYR A 57 -4.51 -1.55 6.94
C TYR A 57 -4.72 -1.26 8.42
N PHE A 58 -4.87 0.01 8.81
CA PHE A 58 -5.06 0.36 10.22
C PHE A 58 -6.40 -0.12 10.76
N ILE A 59 -7.48 -0.05 9.97
CA ILE A 59 -8.80 -0.59 10.35
C ILE A 59 -8.72 -2.10 10.57
N PHE A 60 -8.18 -2.86 9.61
CA PHE A 60 -8.07 -4.31 9.73
C PHE A 60 -7.12 -4.72 10.86
N ASN A 61 -5.98 -4.04 10.99
CA ASN A 61 -5.06 -4.28 12.09
C ASN A 61 -5.73 -4.01 13.46
N PHE A 62 -6.55 -2.97 13.58
CA PHE A 62 -7.30 -2.68 14.80
C PHE A 62 -8.31 -3.79 15.12
N ILE A 63 -9.12 -4.20 14.14
CA ILE A 63 -10.12 -5.27 14.30
C ILE A 63 -9.45 -6.60 14.65
N ILE A 64 -8.41 -6.99 13.91
CA ILE A 64 -7.72 -8.28 14.07
C ILE A 64 -6.95 -8.36 15.38
N LYS A 65 -6.49 -7.22 15.92
CA LYS A 65 -5.82 -7.16 17.21
C LYS A 65 -6.73 -7.56 18.39
N GLN A 66 -8.05 -7.49 18.22
CA GLN A 66 -9.01 -7.94 19.24
C GLN A 66 -9.04 -9.47 19.40
N PHE A 67 -8.51 -10.21 18.43
CA PHE A 67 -8.45 -11.66 18.46
C PHE A 67 -7.10 -12.15 19.00
N SER A 68 -7.11 -13.30 19.69
CA SER A 68 -5.93 -13.92 20.32
C SER A 68 -5.01 -14.68 19.34
N PHE A 69 -4.85 -14.17 18.11
CA PHE A 69 -4.00 -14.78 17.09
C PHE A 69 -2.51 -14.54 17.34
N ARG A 70 -1.68 -15.50 16.91
CA ARG A 70 -0.21 -15.34 16.86
C ARG A 70 0.16 -14.15 15.97
N PHE A 71 1.28 -13.47 16.27
CA PHE A 71 1.73 -12.29 15.52
C PHE A 71 1.81 -12.53 14.02
N SER A 72 2.44 -13.62 13.58
CA SER A 72 2.54 -13.98 12.16
C SER A 72 1.17 -14.11 11.49
N VAL A 73 0.23 -14.81 12.14
CA VAL A 73 -1.14 -14.98 11.61
C VAL A 73 -1.85 -13.63 11.49
N ARG A 74 -1.70 -12.73 12.47
CA ARG A 74 -2.27 -11.38 12.41
C ARG A 74 -1.73 -10.59 11.23
N VAL A 75 -0.40 -10.57 11.06
CA VAL A 75 0.23 -9.85 9.94
C VAL A 75 -0.24 -10.40 8.60
N THR A 76 -0.27 -11.72 8.43
CA THR A 76 -0.75 -12.35 7.19
C THR A 76 -2.21 -12.00 6.91
N LEU A 77 -3.08 -12.07 7.91
CA LEU A 77 -4.51 -11.84 7.74
C LEU A 77 -4.82 -10.35 7.46
N VAL A 78 -4.16 -9.43 8.15
CA VAL A 78 -4.23 -7.99 7.85
C VAL A 78 -3.76 -7.74 6.42
N THR A 79 -2.60 -8.27 6.03
CA THR A 79 -2.03 -8.06 4.69
C THR A 79 -2.97 -8.58 3.61
N LEU A 80 -3.49 -9.80 3.76
CA LEU A 80 -4.41 -10.41 2.79
C LEU A 80 -5.69 -9.57 2.65
N LEU A 81 -6.29 -9.14 3.75
CA LEU A 81 -7.51 -8.33 3.71
C LEU A 81 -7.25 -6.94 3.11
N THR A 82 -6.17 -6.26 3.50
CA THR A 82 -5.81 -4.96 2.91
C THR A 82 -5.60 -5.10 1.40
N VAL A 83 -4.78 -6.06 0.96
CA VAL A 83 -4.53 -6.26 -0.48
C VAL A 83 -5.82 -6.57 -1.23
N LEU A 84 -6.65 -7.47 -0.70
CA LEU A 84 -7.89 -7.91 -1.35
C LEU A 84 -8.90 -6.76 -1.47
N VAL A 85 -9.18 -6.05 -0.38
CA VAL A 85 -10.17 -4.96 -0.37
C VAL A 85 -9.68 -3.79 -1.22
N ASN A 86 -8.41 -3.40 -1.08
CA ASN A 86 -7.84 -2.31 -1.88
C ASN A 86 -7.93 -2.61 -3.38
N SER A 87 -7.52 -3.81 -3.76
CA SER A 87 -7.54 -4.25 -5.15
C SER A 87 -8.96 -4.35 -5.70
N MET A 88 -9.93 -4.83 -4.91
CA MET A 88 -11.33 -4.86 -5.34
C MET A 88 -11.86 -3.45 -5.63
N ILE A 89 -11.61 -2.49 -4.73
CA ILE A 89 -12.07 -1.10 -4.93
C ILE A 89 -11.46 -0.52 -6.21
N ILE A 90 -10.15 -0.65 -6.40
CA ILE A 90 -9.47 -0.14 -7.59
C ILE A 90 -9.92 -0.86 -8.86
N TYR A 91 -10.22 -2.15 -8.80
CA TYR A 91 -10.80 -2.88 -9.93
C TYR A 91 -12.18 -2.34 -10.29
N PHE A 92 -13.05 -2.11 -9.31
CA PHE A 92 -14.38 -1.56 -9.58
C PHE A 92 -14.33 -0.14 -10.14
N GLN A 93 -13.37 0.67 -9.71
CA GLN A 93 -13.19 2.06 -10.17
C GLN A 93 -12.55 2.14 -11.56
N SER A 94 -11.45 1.40 -11.80
CA SER A 94 -10.68 1.51 -13.04
C SER A 94 -11.16 0.56 -14.14
N LYS A 95 -11.81 -0.55 -13.77
CA LYS A 95 -12.09 -1.70 -14.66
C LYS A 95 -10.85 -2.28 -15.35
N GLN A 96 -9.65 -1.98 -14.85
CA GLN A 96 -8.38 -2.40 -15.45
C GLN A 96 -7.63 -3.38 -14.55
N ILE A 97 -7.41 -4.59 -15.07
CA ILE A 97 -6.73 -5.66 -14.34
C ILE A 97 -5.27 -5.33 -14.06
N LEU A 98 -4.57 -4.66 -14.99
CA LEU A 98 -3.17 -4.27 -14.83
C LEU A 98 -3.00 -3.28 -13.68
N PHE A 99 -3.83 -2.24 -13.66
CA PHE A 99 -3.82 -1.22 -12.61
C PHE A 99 -4.13 -1.83 -11.24
N THR A 100 -5.11 -2.73 -11.20
CA THR A 100 -5.44 -3.52 -10.01
C THR A 100 -4.26 -4.37 -9.54
N GLY A 101 -3.56 -5.04 -10.45
CA GLY A 101 -2.38 -5.85 -10.12
C GLY A 101 -1.23 -5.01 -9.56
N MET A 102 -1.00 -3.82 -10.12
CA MET A 102 0.01 -2.89 -9.60
C MET A 102 -0.33 -2.44 -8.18
N THR A 103 -1.61 -2.13 -7.92
CA THR A 103 -2.11 -1.82 -6.58
C THR A 103 -1.93 -2.98 -5.63
N ALA A 104 -2.28 -4.20 -6.04
CA ALA A 104 -2.14 -5.38 -5.21
C ALA A 104 -0.70 -5.59 -4.73
N ILE A 105 0.27 -5.44 -5.65
CA ILE A 105 1.70 -5.58 -5.34
C ILE A 105 2.16 -4.45 -4.41
N SER A 106 1.82 -3.19 -4.71
CA SER A 106 2.25 -2.06 -3.89
C SER A 106 1.66 -2.10 -2.47
N THR A 107 0.39 -2.44 -2.35
CA THR A 107 -0.29 -2.65 -1.06
C THR A 107 0.32 -3.82 -0.29
N LEU A 108 0.66 -4.93 -0.96
CA LEU A 108 1.29 -6.08 -0.34
C LEU A 108 2.67 -5.72 0.26
N VAL A 109 3.51 -5.05 -0.53
CA VAL A 109 4.84 -4.60 -0.09
C VAL A 109 4.72 -3.66 1.11
N MET A 110 3.80 -2.70 1.05
CA MET A 110 3.51 -1.80 2.16
C MET A 110 3.09 -2.57 3.42
N SER A 111 2.06 -3.41 3.33
CA SER A 111 1.50 -4.13 4.47
C SER A 111 2.49 -5.11 5.12
N LEU A 112 3.42 -5.66 4.35
CA LEU A 112 4.50 -6.50 4.89
C LEU A 112 5.57 -5.70 5.63
N ILE A 113 5.86 -4.47 5.23
CA ILE A 113 6.90 -3.64 5.86
C ILE A 113 6.41 -3.01 7.18
N LEU A 114 5.15 -2.59 7.24
CA LEU A 114 4.58 -1.86 8.38
C LEU A 114 4.74 -2.53 9.76
N PRO A 115 4.59 -3.87 9.91
CA PRO A 115 4.78 -4.56 11.18
C PRO A 115 6.21 -4.47 11.75
N PHE A 116 7.22 -4.34 10.89
CA PHE A 116 8.63 -4.32 11.29
C PHE A 116 9.13 -2.94 11.71
N ILE A 117 8.34 -1.90 11.48
CA ILE A 117 8.63 -0.55 11.97
C ILE A 117 8.37 -0.56 13.47
N LYS A 118 9.44 -0.77 14.25
CA LYS A 118 9.41 -0.89 15.71
C LYS A 118 8.47 0.14 16.31
N GLU A 119 7.50 -0.36 17.08
CA GLU A 119 7.04 0.42 18.20
C GLU A 119 8.22 0.53 19.16
N LYS A 120 8.82 1.71 19.30
CA LYS A 120 9.65 2.00 20.49
C LYS A 120 8.78 1.63 21.69
N ASN A 121 9.04 0.46 22.26
CA ASN A 121 8.38 0.01 23.47
C ASN A 121 8.62 1.09 24.52
N ARG A 122 7.53 1.61 25.11
CA ARG A 122 7.58 2.07 26.50
C ARG A 122 7.80 0.81 27.34
N THR A 123 9.04 0.35 27.37
CA THR A 123 9.60 -0.49 28.43
C THR A 123 10.81 0.27 28.94
N GLU A 124 10.55 1.45 29.50
CA GLU A 124 11.35 2.07 30.53
C GLU A 124 10.36 2.74 31.46
N GLN A 125 10.34 2.23 32.70
CA GLN A 125 9.57 2.61 33.90
C GLN A 125 8.18 1.97 34.03
#